data_AF-A0A0H4C8F1-F1
#
_entry.id   AF-A0A0H4C8F1-F1
#
_cell.length_a   1.000
_cell.length_b   1.000
_cell.length_c   1.000
_cell.angle_alpha   90.00
_cell.angle_beta   90.00
_cell.angle_gamma   90.00
#
_symmetry.space_group_name_H-M   'P 1'
#
loop_
_entity.id
_entity.type
_entity.pdbx_description
1 polymer ?
#
loop_
_entity_poly.entity_id
_entity_poly.type
_entity_poly.pdbx_seq_one_letter_code
_entity_poly.pdbx_strand_id
1 'polypeptide(L)'
;MTTTPTRHTGHSLAAGVLTGILALYIALVALGNITDFGTNQQFVRHVLAMDTTFRDDDLMWRAVTSTALQDTAYVLIIAWETAAALLLIWGTWLWARRDHDRARRLSTYGLLMLLLLFGAGFIAIGGEWFAMWQSKSWNGLDAATRIFLLAGVALIVNQLPAGRRDAS
;
A
#
# COMPACT_ATOMS: atom_id res chain seq x y z
N MET A 1 30.94 -13.50 31.90
CA MET A 1 29.53 -13.70 31.47
C MET A 1 29.18 -12.54 30.54
N THR A 2 29.35 -12.73 29.22
CA THR A 2 29.28 -11.65 28.23
C THR A 2 28.03 -11.84 27.40
N THR A 3 26.90 -11.26 27.84
CA THR A 3 25.68 -11.26 27.04
C THR A 3 25.67 -10.03 26.14
N THR A 4 26.05 -10.21 24.87
CA THR A 4 25.71 -9.22 23.84
C THR A 4 24.95 -9.88 22.69
N PRO A 5 23.61 -9.91 22.77
CA PRO A 5 22.76 -10.06 21.60
C PRO A 5 21.69 -8.95 21.57
N THR A 6 22.07 -7.70 21.34
CA THR A 6 21.09 -6.58 21.37
C THR A 6 20.82 -5.94 20.01
N ARG A 7 21.74 -5.99 19.05
CA ARG A 7 21.57 -5.30 17.75
C ARG A 7 20.71 -6.08 16.72
N HIS A 8 20.83 -7.41 16.65
CA HIS A 8 20.06 -8.22 15.68
C HIS A 8 18.55 -8.31 16.02
N THR A 9 18.23 -8.30 17.32
CA THR A 9 16.87 -8.43 17.83
C THR A 9 16.05 -7.15 17.59
N GLY A 10 16.67 -5.97 17.75
CA GLY A 10 16.00 -4.68 17.59
C GLY A 10 15.53 -4.40 16.15
N HIS A 11 16.37 -4.69 15.16
CA HIS A 11 16.01 -4.53 13.75
C HIS A 11 14.88 -5.50 13.34
N SER A 12 14.98 -6.77 13.73
CA SER A 12 13.96 -7.77 13.43
C SER A 12 12.62 -7.44 14.07
N LEU A 13 12.65 -6.91 15.29
CA LEU A 13 11.45 -6.42 15.97
C LEU A 13 10.85 -5.22 15.23
N ALA A 14 11.66 -4.22 14.85
CA ALA A 14 11.17 -3.05 14.11
C ALA A 14 10.55 -3.44 12.77
N ALA A 15 11.21 -4.31 11.99
CA ALA A 15 10.70 -4.82 10.73
C ALA A 15 9.38 -5.59 10.91
N GLY A 16 9.30 -6.45 11.92
CA GLY A 16 8.09 -7.19 12.26
C GLY A 16 6.93 -6.29 12.68
N VAL A 17 7.18 -5.30 13.54
CA VAL A 17 6.17 -4.34 14.01
C VAL A 17 5.66 -3.48 12.85
N LEU A 18 6.55 -2.93 12.02
CA LEU A 18 6.15 -2.12 10.86
C LEU A 18 5.36 -2.95 9.84
N THR A 19 5.78 -4.19 9.58
CA THR A 19 5.02 -5.14 8.76
C THR A 19 3.62 -5.35 9.35
N GLY A 20 3.52 -5.58 10.66
CA GLY A 20 2.24 -5.82 11.35
C GLY A 20 1.29 -4.64 11.33
N ILE A 21 1.82 -3.42 11.51
CA ILE A 21 1.02 -2.19 11.41
C ILE A 21 0.43 -2.06 10.01
N LEU A 22 1.25 -2.25 8.97
CA LEU A 22 0.79 -2.16 7.58
C LEU A 22 -0.14 -3.32 7.20
N ALA A 23 0.07 -4.52 7.76
CA ALA A 23 -0.83 -5.66 7.62
C ALA A 23 -2.23 -5.34 8.15
N LEU A 24 -2.31 -4.81 9.38
CA LEU A 24 -3.57 -4.39 9.99
C LEU A 24 -4.22 -3.28 9.16
N TYR A 25 -3.45 -2.27 8.79
CA TYR A 25 -3.94 -1.14 8.01
C TYR A 25 -4.59 -1.59 6.69
N ILE A 26 -3.84 -2.34 5.85
CA ILE A 26 -4.37 -2.73 4.54
C ILE A 26 -5.50 -3.76 4.66
N ALA A 27 -5.51 -4.60 5.70
CA ALA A 27 -6.63 -5.49 5.96
C ALA A 27 -7.91 -4.71 6.29
N LEU A 28 -7.81 -3.61 7.05
CA LEU A 28 -8.94 -2.73 7.34
C LEU A 28 -9.40 -1.96 6.09
N VAL A 29 -8.47 -1.54 5.24
CA VAL A 29 -8.80 -0.92 3.94
C VAL A 29 -9.55 -1.90 3.04
N ALA A 30 -9.01 -3.12 2.86
CA ALA A 30 -9.66 -4.17 2.08
C ALA A 30 -11.04 -4.52 2.64
N LEU A 31 -11.15 -4.67 3.96
CA LEU A 31 -12.43 -4.92 4.62
C LEU A 31 -13.42 -3.79 4.35
N GLY A 32 -13.01 -2.53 4.54
CA GLY A 32 -13.84 -1.36 4.26
C GLY A 32 -14.33 -1.32 2.81
N ASN A 33 -13.45 -1.58 1.85
CA ASN A 33 -13.81 -1.63 0.44
C ASN A 33 -14.74 -2.81 0.10
N ILE A 34 -14.65 -3.94 0.81
CA ILE A 34 -15.57 -5.07 0.61
C ILE A 34 -16.93 -4.79 1.26
N THR A 35 -16.96 -4.26 2.49
CA THR A 35 -18.21 -4.10 3.26
C THR A 35 -18.99 -2.85 2.86
N ASP A 36 -18.30 -1.76 2.50
CA ASP A 36 -18.90 -0.54 2.00
C ASP A 36 -18.55 -0.36 0.51
N PHE A 37 -18.93 -1.37 -0.27
CA PHE A 37 -18.58 -1.48 -1.68
C PHE A 37 -19.13 -0.32 -2.50
N GLY A 38 -20.40 0.06 -2.30
CA GLY A 38 -21.08 1.07 -3.12
C GLY A 38 -20.50 2.48 -2.97
N THR A 39 -20.05 2.87 -1.77
CA THR A 39 -19.46 4.19 -1.52
C THR A 39 -18.07 4.29 -2.13
N ASN A 40 -17.24 3.28 -1.90
CA ASN A 40 -15.86 3.25 -2.39
C ASN A 40 -15.77 2.96 -3.90
N GLN A 41 -16.73 2.24 -4.47
CA GLN A 41 -16.90 2.12 -5.91
C GLN A 41 -17.14 3.48 -6.56
N GLN A 42 -18.00 4.32 -5.97
CA GLN A 42 -18.26 5.67 -6.48
C GLN A 42 -16.99 6.52 -6.48
N PHE A 43 -16.12 6.39 -5.47
CA PHE A 43 -14.82 7.05 -5.48
C PHE A 43 -14.03 6.73 -6.75
N VAL A 44 -13.86 5.44 -7.08
CA VAL A 44 -13.12 5.04 -8.29
C VAL A 44 -13.82 5.51 -9.56
N ARG A 45 -15.15 5.43 -9.62
CA ARG A 45 -15.92 5.90 -10.78
C ARG A 45 -15.72 7.40 -11.03
N HIS A 46 -15.81 8.23 -9.99
CA HIS A 46 -15.64 9.69 -10.12
C HIS A 46 -14.22 10.10 -10.47
N VAL A 47 -13.21 9.39 -9.92
CA VAL A 47 -11.81 9.60 -10.30
C VAL A 47 -11.61 9.31 -11.78
N LEU A 48 -12.05 8.14 -12.24
CA LEU A 48 -11.85 7.72 -13.63
C LEU A 48 -12.69 8.53 -14.62
N ALA A 49 -13.89 8.95 -14.22
CA ALA A 49 -14.75 9.80 -15.04
C ALA A 49 -14.25 11.25 -15.11
N MET A 50 -13.42 11.69 -14.16
CA MET A 50 -12.93 13.07 -14.02
C MET A 50 -14.07 14.12 -13.99
N ASP A 51 -15.28 13.72 -13.62
CA ASP A 51 -16.50 14.51 -13.75
C ASP A 51 -16.65 15.64 -12.72
N THR A 52 -15.81 15.60 -11.67
CA THR A 52 -15.69 16.62 -10.61
C THR A 52 -14.40 17.44 -10.69
N THR A 53 -13.64 17.31 -11.78
CA THR A 53 -12.45 18.13 -12.07
C THR A 53 -12.84 19.45 -12.73
N PHE A 54 -11.87 20.29 -13.12
CA PHE A 54 -12.15 21.56 -13.81
C PHE A 54 -12.76 21.40 -15.21
N ARG A 55 -12.92 20.16 -15.71
CA ARG A 55 -13.50 19.83 -17.02
C ARG A 55 -12.84 20.60 -18.17
N ASP A 56 -11.52 20.74 -18.09
CA ASP A 56 -10.71 21.32 -19.15
C ASP A 56 -10.71 20.37 -20.37
N ASP A 57 -11.10 20.89 -21.54
CA ASP A 57 -11.23 20.11 -22.78
C ASP A 57 -9.91 19.39 -23.13
N ASP A 58 -8.76 19.98 -22.76
CA ASP A 58 -7.42 19.43 -23.04
C ASP A 58 -7.09 18.17 -22.21
N LEU A 59 -7.79 17.95 -21.09
CA LEU A 59 -7.57 16.81 -20.18
C LEU A 59 -8.65 15.73 -20.32
N MET A 60 -9.82 16.10 -20.81
CA MET A 60 -11.00 15.25 -20.72
C MET A 60 -10.98 14.02 -21.63
N TRP A 61 -10.10 14.00 -22.64
CA TRP A 61 -9.87 12.83 -23.49
C TRP A 61 -9.38 11.59 -22.72
N ARG A 62 -8.85 11.77 -21.51
CA ARG A 62 -8.35 10.69 -20.64
C ARG A 62 -9.46 10.00 -19.84
N ALA A 63 -10.63 10.62 -19.74
CA ALA A 63 -11.70 10.12 -18.89
C ALA A 63 -12.25 8.78 -19.38
N VAL A 64 -12.51 7.89 -18.43
CA VAL A 64 -13.15 6.59 -18.68
C VAL A 64 -14.59 6.70 -18.21
N THR A 65 -15.54 6.67 -19.14
CA THR A 65 -16.99 6.79 -18.86
C THR A 65 -17.72 5.44 -18.81
N SER A 66 -17.05 4.35 -19.21
CA SER A 66 -17.61 3.00 -19.13
C SER A 66 -17.64 2.51 -17.69
N THR A 67 -18.84 2.35 -17.14
CA THR A 67 -19.06 1.83 -15.78
C THR A 67 -18.49 0.43 -15.60
N ALA A 68 -18.55 -0.42 -16.64
CA ALA A 68 -17.96 -1.75 -16.59
C ALA A 68 -16.42 -1.72 -16.40
N LEU A 69 -15.73 -0.79 -17.06
CA LEU A 69 -14.27 -0.62 -16.88
C LEU A 69 -13.95 -0.07 -15.49
N GLN A 70 -14.72 0.91 -15.01
CA GLN A 70 -14.54 1.47 -13.67
C GLN A 70 -14.76 0.42 -12.58
N ASP A 71 -15.81 -0.39 -12.71
CA ASP A 71 -16.14 -1.46 -11.77
C ASP A 71 -15.08 -2.56 -11.77
N THR A 72 -14.58 -2.92 -12.95
CA THR A 72 -13.47 -3.86 -13.09
C THR A 72 -12.22 -3.34 -12.39
N ALA A 73 -11.87 -2.06 -12.58
CA ALA A 73 -10.74 -1.44 -11.90
C ALA A 73 -10.91 -1.48 -10.38
N TYR A 74 -12.10 -1.18 -9.87
CA TYR A 74 -12.38 -1.23 -8.44
C TYR A 74 -12.26 -2.64 -7.85
N VAL A 75 -12.78 -3.67 -8.51
CA VAL A 75 -12.63 -5.06 -8.08
C VAL A 75 -11.15 -5.49 -8.08
N LEU A 76 -10.37 -5.07 -9.08
CA LEU A 76 -8.93 -5.34 -9.12
C LEU A 76 -8.18 -4.67 -7.96
N ILE A 77 -8.56 -3.46 -7.57
CA ILE A 77 -8.01 -2.78 -6.39
C ILE A 77 -8.27 -3.61 -5.13
N ILE A 78 -9.52 -4.04 -4.89
CA ILE A 78 -9.87 -4.86 -3.72
C ILE A 78 -9.08 -6.18 -3.70
N ALA A 79 -8.98 -6.86 -4.85
CA ALA A 79 -8.23 -8.09 -4.97
C ALA A 79 -6.74 -7.88 -4.62
N TRP A 80 -6.16 -6.77 -5.09
CA TRP A 80 -4.78 -6.39 -4.80
C TRP A 80 -4.56 -6.07 -3.32
N GLU A 81 -5.45 -5.28 -2.71
CA GLU A 81 -5.41 -4.94 -1.28
C GLU A 81 -5.52 -6.20 -0.41
N THR A 82 -6.44 -7.09 -0.76
CA THR A 82 -6.64 -8.37 -0.05
C THR A 82 -5.40 -9.25 -0.15
N ALA A 83 -4.81 -9.39 -1.34
CA ALA A 83 -3.58 -10.16 -1.52
C ALA A 83 -2.39 -9.55 -0.75
N ALA A 84 -2.24 -8.22 -0.78
CA ALA A 84 -1.22 -7.52 0.00
C ALA A 84 -1.42 -7.73 1.51
N ALA A 85 -2.65 -7.66 2.00
CA ALA A 85 -3.01 -7.94 3.39
C ALA A 85 -2.58 -9.33 3.82
N LEU A 86 -2.92 -10.36 3.04
CA LEU A 86 -2.57 -11.74 3.34
C LEU A 86 -1.05 -11.96 3.41
N LEU A 87 -0.30 -11.39 2.46
CA LEU A 87 1.17 -11.47 2.47
C LEU A 87 1.78 -10.79 3.69
N LEU A 88 1.30 -9.60 4.06
CA LEU A 88 1.81 -8.86 5.21
C LEU A 88 1.41 -9.51 6.54
N ILE A 89 0.20 -10.05 6.66
CA ILE A 89 -0.24 -10.83 7.83
C ILE A 89 0.66 -12.06 8.00
N TRP A 90 0.90 -12.81 6.92
CA TRP A 90 1.78 -13.97 6.95
C TRP A 90 3.23 -13.58 7.28
N GLY A 91 3.75 -12.52 6.67
CA GLY A 91 5.06 -11.97 6.98
C GLY A 91 5.20 -11.60 8.46
N THR A 92 4.18 -10.94 9.03
CA THR A 92 4.12 -10.58 10.46
C THR A 92 4.16 -11.81 11.36
N TRP A 93 3.39 -12.84 11.01
CA TRP A 93 3.41 -14.10 11.76
C TRP A 93 4.77 -14.81 11.68
N LEU A 94 5.44 -14.80 10.51
CA LEU A 94 6.79 -15.33 10.36
C LEU A 94 7.83 -14.56 11.18
N TRP A 95 7.72 -13.23 11.25
CA TRP A 95 8.55 -12.39 12.13
C TRP A 95 8.39 -12.81 13.59
N ALA A 96 7.15 -13.02 14.05
CA ALA A 96 6.87 -13.49 15.40
C ALA A 96 7.44 -14.89 15.68
N ARG A 97 7.47 -15.77 14.68
CA ARG A 97 8.10 -17.10 14.76
C ARG A 97 9.62 -17.09 14.57
N ARG A 98 10.23 -15.92 14.34
CA ARG A 98 11.68 -15.75 14.07
C ARG A 98 12.18 -16.48 12.82
N ASP A 99 11.31 -16.74 11.85
CA ASP A 99 11.68 -17.22 10.50
C ASP A 99 12.04 -16.01 9.61
N HIS A 100 13.19 -15.40 9.91
CA HIS A 100 13.57 -14.07 9.40
C HIS A 100 13.70 -14.00 7.88
N ASP A 101 14.20 -15.06 7.23
CA ASP A 101 14.42 -15.07 5.78
C ASP A 101 13.09 -15.06 5.01
N ARG A 102 12.15 -15.93 5.43
CA ARG A 102 10.82 -15.95 4.81
C ARG A 102 10.01 -14.72 5.19
N ALA A 103 10.11 -14.26 6.44
CA ALA A 103 9.43 -13.06 6.89
C ALA A 103 9.84 -11.85 6.04
N ARG A 104 11.16 -11.62 5.88
CA ARG A 104 11.69 -10.54 5.05
C ARG A 104 11.17 -10.62 3.62
N ARG A 105 11.17 -11.81 3.02
CA ARG A 105 10.71 -12.01 1.63
C ARG A 105 9.22 -11.70 1.46
N LEU A 106 8.36 -12.22 2.32
CA LEU A 106 6.91 -11.99 2.20
C LEU A 106 6.54 -10.54 2.57
N SER A 107 7.15 -9.97 3.61
CA SER A 107 7.04 -8.55 3.92
C SER A 107 7.42 -7.70 2.70
N THR A 108 8.52 -8.03 2.01
CA THR A 108 8.95 -7.30 0.80
C THR A 108 7.88 -7.30 -0.27
N TYR A 109 7.30 -8.46 -0.60
CA TYR A 109 6.26 -8.53 -1.63
C TYR A 109 5.03 -7.72 -1.24
N GLY A 110 4.53 -7.87 -0.01
CA GLY A 110 3.39 -7.10 0.47
C GLY A 110 3.65 -5.58 0.47
N LEU A 111 4.84 -5.14 0.91
CA LEU A 111 5.23 -3.73 0.93
C LEU A 111 5.36 -3.15 -0.47
N LEU A 112 5.95 -3.89 -1.42
CA LEU A 112 6.02 -3.48 -2.82
C LEU A 112 4.63 -3.39 -3.45
N MET A 113 3.71 -4.29 -3.09
CA MET A 113 2.32 -4.20 -3.53
C MET A 113 1.64 -2.92 -3.04
N LEU A 114 1.88 -2.50 -1.78
CA LEU A 114 1.38 -1.21 -1.29
C LEU A 114 2.00 -0.02 -2.04
N LEU A 115 3.31 -0.05 -2.28
CA LEU A 115 4.00 1.01 -3.03
C LEU A 115 3.49 1.14 -4.46
N LEU A 116 3.19 0.02 -5.13
CA LEU A 116 2.61 0.02 -6.46
C LEU A 116 1.18 0.55 -6.44
N LEU A 117 0.34 0.07 -5.52
CA LEU A 117 -1.05 0.51 -5.44
C LEU A 117 -1.14 2.01 -5.13
N PHE A 118 -0.54 2.46 -4.04
CA PHE A 118 -0.69 3.83 -3.58
C PHE A 118 0.21 4.81 -4.35
N GLY A 119 1.43 4.41 -4.72
CA GLY A 119 2.35 5.24 -5.49
C GLY A 119 1.98 5.31 -6.97
N ALA A 120 1.97 4.18 -7.67
CA ALA A 120 1.66 4.17 -9.10
C ALA A 120 0.16 4.34 -9.37
N GLY A 121 -0.69 3.59 -8.65
CA GLY A 121 -2.14 3.63 -8.85
C GLY A 121 -2.78 4.95 -8.39
N PHE A 122 -2.65 5.31 -7.12
CA PHE A 122 -3.34 6.49 -6.59
C PHE A 122 -2.62 7.81 -6.84
N ILE A 123 -1.30 7.89 -6.61
CA ILE A 123 -0.57 9.16 -6.79
C ILE A 123 -0.32 9.46 -8.27
N ALA A 124 0.34 8.56 -9.01
CA ALA A 124 0.69 8.85 -10.41
C ALA A 124 -0.52 8.77 -11.36
N ILE A 125 -1.27 7.67 -11.34
CA ILE A 125 -2.41 7.48 -12.25
C ILE A 125 -3.62 8.29 -11.75
N GLY A 126 -4.07 8.07 -10.51
CA GLY A 126 -5.21 8.80 -9.96
C GLY A 126 -4.95 10.31 -9.86
N GLY A 127 -3.87 10.69 -9.19
CA GLY A 127 -3.47 12.09 -8.99
C GLY A 127 -3.18 12.81 -10.28
N GLU A 128 -2.13 12.41 -10.99
CA GLU A 128 -1.61 13.18 -12.13
C GLU A 128 -2.36 12.89 -13.44
N TRP A 129 -2.58 11.62 -13.78
CA TRP A 129 -3.23 11.29 -15.05
C TRP A 129 -4.71 11.70 -15.07
N PHE A 130 -5.45 11.38 -14.01
CA PHE A 130 -6.88 11.69 -13.84
C PHE A 130 -7.16 12.99 -13.07
N ALA A 131 -6.13 13.78 -12.74
CA ALA A 131 -6.28 15.06 -12.03
C ALA A 131 -7.10 14.96 -10.73
N MET A 132 -7.01 13.84 -10.00
CA MET A 132 -7.75 13.62 -8.74
C MET A 132 -7.54 14.76 -7.73
N TRP A 133 -6.37 15.40 -7.75
CA TRP A 133 -6.05 16.55 -6.90
C TRP A 133 -7.03 17.74 -7.06
N GLN A 134 -7.70 17.86 -8.20
CA GLN A 134 -8.68 18.92 -8.46
C GLN A 134 -10.03 18.67 -7.77
N SER A 135 -10.37 17.40 -7.50
CA SER A 135 -11.64 17.06 -6.88
C SER A 135 -11.62 17.37 -5.39
N LYS A 136 -12.65 18.06 -4.88
CA LYS A 136 -12.79 18.32 -3.43
C LYS A 136 -13.37 17.12 -2.69
N SER A 137 -14.22 16.35 -3.34
CA SER A 137 -14.95 15.23 -2.73
C SER A 137 -14.29 13.88 -2.98
N TRP A 138 -13.58 13.73 -4.10
CA TRP A 138 -13.03 12.44 -4.54
C TRP A 138 -11.52 12.51 -4.67
N ASN A 139 -10.85 12.93 -3.59
CA ASN A 139 -9.39 13.06 -3.52
C ASN A 139 -8.80 12.23 -2.39
N GLY A 140 -8.01 11.22 -2.77
CA GLY A 140 -7.34 10.29 -1.87
C GLY A 140 -5.84 10.50 -1.74
N LEU A 141 -5.27 11.58 -2.29
CA LEU A 141 -3.81 11.75 -2.40
C LEU A 141 -3.10 11.86 -1.05
N ASP A 142 -3.70 12.53 -0.06
CA ASP A 142 -3.10 12.64 1.27
C ASP A 142 -3.02 11.25 1.93
N ALA A 143 -4.11 10.47 1.87
CA ALA A 143 -4.12 9.10 2.35
C ALA A 143 -3.09 8.22 1.61
N ALA A 144 -3.08 8.26 0.28
CA ALA A 144 -2.15 7.49 -0.55
C ALA A 144 -0.69 7.84 -0.24
N THR A 145 -0.38 9.13 -0.07
CA THR A 145 0.98 9.60 0.26
C THR A 145 1.43 9.09 1.62
N ARG A 146 0.57 9.15 2.64
CA ARG A 146 0.88 8.61 3.97
C ARG A 146 1.21 7.11 3.92
N ILE A 147 0.41 6.33 3.21
CA ILE A 147 0.61 4.88 3.11
C ILE A 147 1.87 4.56 2.31
N PHE A 148 2.08 5.27 1.19
CA PHE A 148 3.30 5.14 0.38
C PHE A 148 4.56 5.40 1.22
N LEU A 149 4.57 6.47 2.00
CA LEU A 149 5.70 6.81 2.88
C LEU A 149 5.91 5.76 3.97
N LEU A 150 4.85 5.33 4.65
CA LEU A 150 4.94 4.29 5.70
C LEU A 150 5.43 2.95 5.12
N ALA A 151 4.92 2.54 3.95
CA ALA A 151 5.36 1.35 3.25
C ALA A 151 6.82 1.47 2.79
N GLY A 152 7.25 2.64 2.34
CA GLY A 152 8.64 2.92 1.96
C GLY A 152 9.59 2.81 3.15
N VAL A 153 9.24 3.42 4.28
CA VAL A 153 10.02 3.30 5.53
C VAL A 153 10.08 1.85 6.00
N ALA A 154 8.94 1.15 6.02
CA ALA A 154 8.89 -0.25 6.38
C ALA A 154 9.74 -1.13 5.44
N LEU A 155 9.76 -0.83 4.13
CA LEU A 155 10.57 -1.55 3.16
C LEU A 155 12.06 -1.32 3.41
N ILE A 156 12.48 -0.08 3.63
CA ILE A 156 13.86 0.25 3.97
C ILE A 156 14.26 -0.52 5.23
N VAL A 157 13.49 -0.40 6.31
CA VAL A 157 13.75 -1.10 7.58
C VAL A 157 13.78 -2.61 7.37
N ASN A 158 12.88 -3.18 6.56
CA ASN A 158 12.85 -4.61 6.26
C ASN A 158 14.09 -5.08 5.47
N GLN A 159 14.71 -4.22 4.66
CA GLN A 159 15.89 -4.55 3.86
C GLN A 159 17.23 -4.25 4.53
N LEU A 160 17.28 -3.50 5.63
CA LEU A 160 18.56 -3.21 6.27
C LEU A 160 19.31 -4.51 6.61
N PRO A 161 20.63 -4.57 6.35
CA PRO A 161 21.43 -5.71 6.76
C PRO A 161 21.46 -5.79 8.28
N ALA A 162 21.25 -6.99 8.82
CA ALA A 162 21.48 -7.23 10.24
C ALA A 162 22.99 -7.15 10.46
N GLY A 163 23.47 -6.00 10.95
CA GLY A 163 24.86 -5.54 10.91
C GLY A 163 25.94 -6.65 10.84
N ARG A 164 26.70 -6.64 9.74
CA ARG A 164 27.90 -7.45 9.58
C ARG A 164 28.92 -6.97 10.61
N ARG A 165 29.34 -7.84 11.54
CA ARG A 165 30.64 -7.65 12.18
C ARG A 165 31.67 -8.07 11.14
N ASP A 166 32.20 -7.11 10.40
CA ASP A 166 33.45 -7.34 9.70
C ASP A 166 34.52 -7.44 10.79
N ALA A 167 34.87 -8.68 11.13
CA ALA A 167 36.06 -8.97 11.91
C ALA A 167 37.25 -8.80 10.95
N SER A 168 37.99 -7.72 11.13
CA SER A 168 39.38 -7.59 10.69
C SER A 168 40.31 -8.01 11.83
#